data_AF-A0A1D6GYC8-F1
#
_entry.id   AF-A0A1D6GYC8-F1
#
_cell.length_a   1.000
_cell.length_b   1.000
_cell.length_c   1.000
_cell.angle_alpha   90.00
_cell.angle_beta   90.00
_cell.angle_gamma   90.00
#
_symmetry.space_group_name_H-M   'P 1'
#
loop_
_entity.id
_entity.type
_entity.pdbx_description
1 polymer ?
#
loop_
_entity_poly.entity_id
_entity_poly.type
_entity_poly.pdbx_seq_one_letter_code
_entity_poly.pdbx_strand_id
1 'polypeptide(L)'
;MFSGYCLASMSQSKGKNQHRKGSLSRLQLSVILLVITNVPMALYMSLFHQRGTEDVMYYLSKEAYDGRVRSVLFLMPCHSTPYYSTLHYNLPMRFLDCTPSDSKGTLDESDRFLTSPSEFVGDVFGNLSAFSHIVLFESEERHVLQLLLHNSFLEMRRFFHSHFKIDRDLQSAVVVYSWRDVL
;
A
#
# COMPACT_ATOMS: atom_id res chain seq x y z
N MET A 1 -25.10 -10.49 0.49
CA MET A 1 -25.48 -11.92 0.53
C MET A 1 -26.76 -12.28 -0.25
N PHE A 2 -27.42 -11.37 -0.99
CA PHE A 2 -28.73 -11.65 -1.63
C PHE A 2 -28.68 -12.15 -3.09
N SER A 3 -27.57 -11.99 -3.81
CA SER A 3 -27.50 -12.36 -5.23
C SER A 3 -27.52 -13.88 -5.48
N GLY A 4 -26.89 -14.65 -4.58
CA GLY A 4 -26.79 -16.11 -4.70
C GLY A 4 -28.14 -16.82 -4.65
N TYR A 5 -29.02 -16.39 -3.74
CA TYR A 5 -30.36 -16.97 -3.59
C TYR A 5 -31.23 -16.74 -4.84
N CYS A 6 -31.22 -15.52 -5.39
CA CYS A 6 -31.97 -15.18 -6.60
C CYS A 6 -31.45 -15.94 -7.84
N LEU A 7 -30.13 -16.11 -7.97
CA LEU A 7 -29.54 -16.91 -9.05
C LEU A 7 -29.92 -18.40 -8.93
N ALA A 8 -29.92 -18.94 -7.71
CA ALA A 8 -30.31 -20.32 -7.47
C ALA A 8 -31.79 -20.58 -7.80
N SER A 9 -32.70 -19.67 -7.43
CA SER A 9 -34.13 -19.80 -7.74
C SER A 9 -34.42 -19.71 -9.25
N MET A 10 -33.68 -18.86 -9.98
CA MET A 10 -33.76 -18.77 -11.44
C MET A 10 -33.24 -20.03 -12.16
N SER A 11 -32.24 -20.72 -11.59
CA SER A 11 -31.74 -21.99 -12.10
C SER A 11 -32.79 -23.11 -12.00
N GLN A 12 -33.46 -23.22 -10.85
CA GLN A 12 -34.49 -24.25 -10.62
C GLN A 12 -35.72 -24.08 -11.51
N SER A 13 -36.10 -22.84 -11.85
CA SER A 13 -37.21 -22.53 -12.77
C SER A 13 -36.96 -23.03 -14.21
N LYS A 14 -35.69 -23.15 -14.61
CA LYS A 14 -35.28 -23.59 -15.96
C LYS A 14 -35.53 -25.08 -16.21
N GLY A 15 -35.70 -25.89 -15.17
CA GLY A 15 -35.96 -27.34 -15.27
C GLY A 15 -37.38 -27.71 -15.76
N LYS A 16 -38.30 -26.75 -15.90
CA LYS A 16 -39.70 -27.01 -16.27
C LYS A 16 -40.14 -26.54 -17.67
N ASN A 17 -39.34 -25.76 -18.41
CA ASN A 17 -39.75 -25.24 -19.73
C ASN A 17 -38.73 -25.53 -20.85
N GLN A 18 -39.26 -26.19 -21.88
CA GLN A 18 -38.62 -26.83 -23.04
C GLN A 18 -37.97 -25.84 -24.04
N HIS A 19 -37.12 -26.40 -24.92
CA HIS A 19 -36.83 -25.97 -26.30
C HIS A 19 -37.08 -24.48 -26.66
N ARG A 20 -36.01 -23.69 -26.81
CA ARG A 20 -36.02 -22.56 -27.77
C ARG A 20 -34.59 -22.19 -28.22
N LYS A 21 -34.36 -22.26 -29.53
CA LYS A 21 -33.14 -21.81 -30.23
C LYS A 21 -32.99 -20.28 -30.11
N GLY A 22 -31.76 -19.83 -29.83
CA GLY A 22 -31.26 -18.52 -30.27
C GLY A 22 -31.26 -17.32 -29.28
N SER A 23 -31.77 -17.43 -28.05
CA SER A 23 -31.79 -16.30 -27.10
C SER A 23 -31.12 -16.64 -25.77
N LEU A 24 -30.25 -15.76 -25.27
CA LEU A 24 -29.61 -15.86 -23.96
C LEU A 24 -30.69 -15.95 -22.87
N SER A 25 -30.66 -17.03 -22.08
CA SER A 25 -31.59 -17.17 -20.97
C SER A 25 -31.38 -16.07 -19.92
N ARG A 26 -32.44 -15.69 -19.20
CA ARG A 26 -32.37 -14.66 -18.13
C ARG A 26 -31.26 -14.96 -17.12
N LEU A 27 -31.05 -16.24 -16.79
CA LEU A 27 -29.95 -16.69 -15.93
C LEU A 27 -28.57 -16.40 -16.54
N GLN A 28 -28.36 -16.70 -17.82
CA GLN A 28 -27.11 -16.40 -18.50
C GLN A 28 -26.86 -14.89 -18.56
N LEU A 29 -27.89 -14.09 -18.82
CA LEU A 29 -27.78 -12.62 -18.79
C LEU A 29 -27.39 -12.12 -17.39
N SER A 30 -28.01 -12.65 -16.33
CA SER A 30 -27.66 -12.30 -14.95
C SER A 30 -26.23 -12.68 -14.58
N VAL A 31 -25.76 -13.86 -14.99
CA VAL A 31 -24.37 -14.29 -14.75
C VAL A 31 -23.40 -13.40 -15.52
N ILE A 32 -23.67 -13.10 -16.80
CA ILE A 32 -22.86 -12.20 -17.62
C ILE A 32 -22.76 -10.81 -16.97
N LEU A 33 -23.89 -10.25 -16.51
CA LEU A 33 -23.90 -8.97 -15.80
C LEU A 33 -23.06 -9.01 -14.53
N LEU A 34 -23.13 -10.09 -13.76
CA LEU A 34 -22.38 -10.25 -12.52
C LEU A 34 -20.87 -10.31 -12.81
N VAL A 35 -20.49 -11.07 -13.83
CA VAL A 35 -19.10 -11.16 -14.29
C VAL A 35 -18.60 -9.80 -14.79
N ILE A 36 -19.36 -9.11 -15.65
CA ILE A 36 -18.97 -7.81 -16.23
C ILE A 36 -18.80 -6.73 -15.16
N THR A 37 -19.57 -6.78 -14.07
CA THR A 37 -19.48 -5.78 -13.00
C THR A 37 -18.37 -6.10 -11.98
N ASN A 38 -18.09 -7.38 -11.71
CA ASN A 38 -17.14 -7.77 -10.66
C ASN A 38 -15.71 -8.01 -11.19
N VAL A 39 -15.56 -8.59 -12.38
CA VAL A 39 -14.23 -8.93 -12.92
C VAL A 39 -13.37 -7.69 -13.17
N PRO A 40 -13.86 -6.59 -13.79
CA PRO A 40 -13.05 -5.39 -13.97
C PRO A 40 -12.59 -4.78 -12.64
N MET A 41 -13.46 -4.76 -11.64
CA MET A 41 -13.12 -4.28 -10.30
C MET A 41 -12.06 -5.18 -9.64
N ALA A 42 -12.22 -6.50 -9.72
CA ALA A 42 -11.26 -7.45 -9.18
C ALA A 42 -9.88 -7.33 -9.86
N LEU A 43 -9.86 -7.19 -11.19
CA LEU A 43 -8.62 -6.97 -11.95
C LEU A 43 -7.93 -5.65 -11.54
N TYR A 44 -8.70 -4.57 -11.41
CA TYR A 44 -8.14 -3.29 -10.99
C TYR A 44 -7.55 -3.35 -9.57
N MET A 45 -8.31 -3.92 -8.62
CA MET A 45 -7.88 -4.09 -7.23
C MET A 45 -6.64 -4.99 -7.13
N SER A 46 -6.51 -5.99 -7.99
CA SER A 46 -5.39 -6.96 -7.92
C SER A 46 -4.12 -6.48 -8.64
N LEU A 47 -4.25 -5.60 -9.64
CA LEU A 47 -3.12 -5.24 -10.51
C LEU A 47 -2.60 -3.81 -10.30
N PHE A 48 -3.45 -2.91 -9.83
CA PHE A 48 -3.11 -1.48 -9.76
C PHE A 48 -3.26 -0.92 -8.35
N HIS A 49 -4.28 -1.33 -7.63
CA HIS A 49 -4.58 -0.75 -6.34
C HIS A 49 -3.57 -1.19 -5.28
N GLN A 50 -3.06 -0.22 -4.52
CA GLN A 50 -2.05 -0.38 -3.47
C GLN A 50 -0.74 -1.04 -3.92
N ARG A 51 -0.42 -1.00 -5.22
CA ARG A 51 0.75 -1.69 -5.79
C ARG A 51 2.10 -1.12 -5.33
N GLY A 52 2.14 0.17 -4.98
CA GLY A 52 3.39 0.91 -4.79
C GLY A 52 4.28 0.39 -3.66
N THR A 53 3.68 -0.22 -2.63
CA THR A 53 4.44 -0.78 -1.49
C THR A 53 5.22 -2.03 -1.90
N GLU A 54 4.62 -2.87 -2.76
CA GLU A 54 5.30 -4.02 -3.37
C GLU A 54 6.40 -3.58 -4.35
N ASP A 55 6.10 -2.62 -5.24
CA ASP A 55 7.07 -2.13 -6.23
C ASP A 55 8.30 -1.49 -5.55
N VAL A 56 8.11 -0.74 -4.46
CA VAL A 56 9.22 -0.18 -3.66
C VAL A 56 10.05 -1.28 -3.02
N MET A 57 9.42 -2.27 -2.38
CA MET A 57 10.17 -3.34 -1.73
C MET A 57 10.94 -4.20 -2.73
N TYR A 58 10.36 -4.44 -3.91
CA TYR A 58 11.06 -5.10 -5.01
C TYR A 58 12.27 -4.28 -5.49
N TYR A 59 12.12 -2.96 -5.61
CA TYR A 59 13.24 -2.07 -5.92
C TYR A 59 14.34 -2.13 -4.85
N LEU A 60 13.99 -1.96 -3.57
CA LEU A 60 14.95 -2.03 -2.47
C LEU A 60 15.66 -3.39 -2.40
N SER A 61 14.98 -4.49 -2.73
CA SER A 61 15.61 -5.82 -2.80
C SER A 61 16.73 -5.87 -3.85
N LYS A 62 16.52 -5.26 -5.03
CA LYS A 62 17.57 -5.15 -6.06
C LYS A 62 18.71 -4.23 -5.64
N GLU A 63 18.38 -3.09 -5.03
CA GLU A 63 19.40 -2.16 -4.56
C GLU A 63 20.23 -2.74 -3.40
N ALA A 64 19.61 -3.57 -2.55
CA ALA A 64 20.30 -4.31 -1.49
C ALA A 64 21.21 -5.41 -2.06
N TYR A 65 20.77 -6.13 -3.12
CA TYR A 65 21.62 -7.08 -3.84
C TYR A 65 22.91 -6.42 -4.36
N ASP A 66 22.78 -5.21 -4.90
CA ASP A 66 23.92 -4.43 -5.41
C ASP A 66 24.71 -3.69 -4.30
N GLY A 67 24.34 -3.85 -3.03
CA GLY A 67 25.02 -3.23 -1.89
C GLY A 67 24.81 -1.72 -1.75
N ARG A 68 23.83 -1.14 -2.47
CA ARG A 68 23.51 0.30 -2.43
C ARG A 68 22.61 0.67 -1.24
N VAL A 69 21.76 -0.26 -0.77
CA VAL A 69 20.95 -0.07 0.43
C VAL A 69 21.65 -0.70 1.65
N ARG A 70 21.85 0.08 2.70
CA ARG A 70 22.48 -0.39 3.96
C ARG A 70 21.52 -0.41 5.15
N SER A 71 20.54 0.48 5.15
CA SER A 71 19.53 0.62 6.21
C SER A 71 18.31 1.39 5.69
N VAL A 72 17.11 1.03 6.13
CA VAL A 72 15.85 1.62 5.63
C VAL A 72 14.97 2.09 6.79
N LEU A 73 14.46 3.32 6.71
CA LEU A 73 13.42 3.84 7.59
C LEU A 73 12.10 3.98 6.83
N PHE A 74 11.03 3.43 7.38
CA PHE A 74 9.68 3.55 6.84
C PHE A 74 8.89 4.60 7.64
N LEU A 75 8.70 5.78 7.04
CA LEU A 75 7.87 6.88 7.58
C LEU A 75 6.46 6.80 6.96
N MET A 76 5.76 5.74 7.33
CA MET A 76 4.42 5.39 6.84
C MET A 76 3.72 4.53 7.90
N PRO A 77 2.38 4.32 7.81
CA PRO A 77 1.67 3.48 8.77
C PRO A 77 2.31 2.10 8.94
N CYS A 78 2.25 1.56 10.16
CA CYS A 78 2.85 0.26 10.46
C CYS A 78 2.30 -0.84 9.52
N HIS A 79 3.13 -1.82 9.18
CA HIS A 79 2.77 -2.95 8.30
C HIS A 79 2.26 -2.58 6.89
N SER A 80 2.56 -1.37 6.39
CA SER A 80 2.20 -0.97 5.02
C SER A 80 3.00 -1.70 3.93
N THR A 81 4.15 -2.30 4.27
CA THR A 81 5.04 -2.98 3.32
C THR A 81 5.30 -4.43 3.74
N PRO A 82 5.59 -5.34 2.80
CA PRO A 82 5.90 -6.75 3.08
C PRO A 82 7.25 -6.98 3.77
N TYR A 83 8.03 -5.91 4.01
CA TYR A 83 9.26 -5.93 4.81
C TYR A 83 10.26 -7.02 4.37
N TYR A 84 10.83 -7.79 5.30
CA TYR A 84 11.78 -8.86 4.99
C TYR A 84 11.24 -9.96 4.06
N SER A 85 9.91 -10.12 3.95
CA SER A 85 9.30 -11.13 3.08
C SER A 85 9.60 -10.90 1.60
N THR A 86 9.81 -9.65 1.19
CA THR A 86 10.17 -9.27 -0.18
C THR A 86 11.64 -8.85 -0.29
N LEU A 87 12.19 -8.22 0.77
CA LEU A 87 13.56 -7.74 0.72
C LEU A 87 14.57 -8.89 0.60
N HIS A 88 14.45 -9.93 1.44
CA HIS A 88 15.38 -11.07 1.53
C HIS A 88 16.86 -10.74 1.83
N TYR A 89 17.15 -9.58 2.44
CA TYR A 89 18.49 -9.22 2.92
C TYR A 89 18.48 -8.88 4.40
N ASN A 90 19.55 -9.26 5.11
CA ASN A 90 19.73 -8.92 6.51
C ASN A 90 20.38 -7.54 6.65
N LEU A 91 19.56 -6.50 6.51
CA LEU A 91 19.96 -5.11 6.73
C LEU A 91 19.01 -4.44 7.74
N PRO A 92 19.51 -3.54 8.59
CA PRO A 92 18.68 -2.88 9.59
C PRO A 92 17.57 -2.06 8.93
N MET A 93 16.33 -2.43 9.24
CA MET A 93 15.14 -1.71 8.85
C MET A 93 14.37 -1.27 10.10
N ARG A 94 13.70 -0.11 10.03
CA ARG A 94 12.85 0.41 11.10
C ARG A 94 11.54 0.92 10.50
N PHE A 95 10.42 0.48 11.07
CA PHE A 95 9.08 1.02 10.81
C PHE A 95 8.51 1.63 12.09
N LEU A 96 7.44 2.41 11.96
CA LEU A 96 6.75 3.05 13.09
C LEU A 96 6.03 2.01 13.95
N ASP A 97 6.26 2.01 15.25
CA ASP A 97 5.58 1.10 16.17
C ASP A 97 4.08 1.42 16.28
N CYS A 98 3.23 0.39 16.24
CA CYS A 98 1.79 0.49 16.46
C CYS A 98 1.31 -0.44 17.58
N THR A 99 2.23 -0.85 18.46
CA THR A 99 1.88 -1.56 19.68
C THR A 99 1.00 -0.64 20.55
N PRO A 100 -0.21 -1.06 20.94
CA PRO A 100 -1.09 -0.24 21.75
C PRO A 100 -0.49 -0.03 23.15
N SER A 101 -0.66 1.15 23.71
CA SER A 101 -0.24 1.45 25.08
C SER A 101 -1.23 0.93 26.12
N ASP A 102 -0.73 0.54 27.30
CA ASP A 102 -1.59 0.18 28.45
C ASP A 102 -2.40 1.37 28.99
N SER A 103 -1.92 2.59 28.80
CA SER A 103 -2.63 3.82 29.16
C SER A 103 -3.66 4.18 28.10
N LYS A 104 -4.94 4.27 28.50
CA LYS A 104 -6.01 4.74 27.61
C LYS A 104 -5.72 6.17 27.14
N GLY A 105 -5.73 6.36 25.82
CA GLY A 105 -5.61 7.68 25.18
C GLY A 105 -4.19 8.10 24.81
N THR A 106 -3.17 7.28 25.07
CA THR A 106 -1.83 7.52 24.53
C THR A 106 -1.76 7.01 23.09
N LEU A 107 -1.32 7.86 22.17
CA LEU A 107 -1.14 7.50 20.76
C LEU A 107 0.15 6.69 20.58
N ASP A 108 0.11 5.68 19.72
CA ASP A 108 1.30 4.94 19.29
C ASP A 108 2.20 5.78 18.36
N GLU A 109 3.38 5.26 18.01
CA GLU A 109 4.33 5.99 17.14
C GLU A 109 3.72 6.30 15.77
N SER A 110 2.98 5.36 15.18
CA SER A 110 2.33 5.52 13.89
C SER A 110 1.28 6.64 13.94
N ASP A 111 0.41 6.66 14.94
CA ASP A 111 -0.63 7.70 15.09
C ASP A 111 -0.04 9.07 15.45
N ARG A 112 1.01 9.11 16.28
CA ARG A 112 1.75 10.36 16.56
C ARG A 112 2.38 10.93 15.30
N PHE A 113 3.02 10.10 14.49
CA PHE A 113 3.59 10.51 13.21
C PHE A 113 2.52 11.08 12.28
N LEU A 114 1.37 10.41 12.15
CA LEU A 114 0.29 10.87 11.27
C LEU A 114 -0.37 12.18 11.76
N THR A 115 -0.27 12.49 13.05
CA THR A 115 -0.78 13.75 13.63
C THR A 115 0.20 14.91 13.40
N SER A 116 1.50 14.68 13.64
CA SER A 116 2.55 15.70 13.55
C SER A 116 3.83 15.16 12.89
N PRO A 117 3.88 14.95 11.56
CA PRO A 117 4.98 14.22 10.91
C PRO A 117 6.36 14.83 11.15
N SER A 118 6.49 16.15 10.98
CA SER A 118 7.77 16.86 11.10
C SER A 118 8.29 16.89 12.54
N GLU A 119 7.40 17.13 13.51
CA GLU A 119 7.73 17.16 14.94
C GLU A 119 8.14 15.76 15.41
N PHE A 120 7.35 14.74 15.06
CA PHE A 120 7.63 13.36 15.40
C PHE A 120 8.99 12.89 14.87
N VAL A 121 9.30 13.19 13.61
CA VAL A 121 10.59 12.79 13.01
C VAL A 121 11.76 13.48 13.71
N GLY A 122 11.63 14.77 14.04
CA GLY A 122 12.66 15.50 14.79
C GLY A 122 12.89 14.94 16.19
N ASP A 123 11.82 14.59 16.90
CA ASP A 123 11.86 14.10 18.28
C ASP A 123 12.37 12.66 18.38
N VAL A 124 11.89 11.77 17.50
CA VAL A 124 12.14 10.32 17.59
C VAL A 124 13.38 9.91 16.82
N PHE A 125 13.61 10.50 15.64
CA PHE A 125 14.68 10.10 14.72
C PHE A 125 15.77 11.16 14.60
N GLY A 126 16.07 11.89 15.68
CA GLY A 126 16.94 13.07 15.70
C GLY A 126 18.25 12.98 14.90
N ASN A 127 18.81 11.78 14.70
CA ASN A 127 19.80 11.55 13.65
C ASN A 127 19.28 10.63 12.53
N LEU A 128 18.73 11.24 11.47
CA LEU A 128 18.28 10.51 10.28
C LEU A 128 19.43 9.90 9.47
N SER A 129 20.67 10.37 9.63
CA SER A 129 21.82 9.86 8.88
C SER A 129 22.22 8.43 9.25
N ALA A 130 21.61 7.87 10.32
CA ALA A 130 21.70 6.44 10.63
C ALA A 130 21.02 5.55 9.55
N PHE A 131 20.11 6.13 8.77
CA PHE A 131 19.39 5.44 7.70
C PHE A 131 19.92 5.83 6.33
N SER A 132 20.25 4.83 5.50
CA SER A 132 20.68 5.08 4.13
C SER A 132 19.53 5.49 3.23
N HIS A 133 18.34 4.93 3.48
CA HIS A 133 17.15 5.13 2.68
C HIS A 133 15.94 5.43 3.57
N ILE A 134 15.07 6.31 3.10
CA ILE A 134 13.80 6.63 3.76
C ILE A 134 12.68 6.39 2.75
N VAL A 135 11.63 5.69 3.18
CA VAL A 135 10.46 5.38 2.38
C VAL A 135 9.24 5.99 3.04
N LEU A 136 8.42 6.67 2.25
CA LEU A 136 7.21 7.33 2.72
C LEU A 136 6.17 7.42 1.60
N PHE A 137 4.91 7.62 1.99
CA PHE A 137 3.85 7.97 1.05
C PHE A 137 3.93 9.46 0.66
N GLU A 138 3.47 9.78 -0.55
CA GLU A 138 3.47 11.14 -1.09
C GLU A 138 2.67 12.14 -0.23
N SER A 139 1.61 11.71 0.45
CA SER A 139 0.82 12.59 1.33
C SER A 139 1.65 13.09 2.51
N GLU A 140 2.43 12.21 3.13
CA GLU A 140 3.24 12.43 4.32
C GLU A 140 4.52 13.19 3.95
N GLU A 141 5.05 12.97 2.75
CA GLU A 141 6.21 13.68 2.19
C GLU A 141 6.06 15.19 2.26
N ARG A 142 4.86 15.72 1.98
CA ARG A 142 4.59 17.16 1.99
C ARG A 142 4.91 17.82 3.33
N HIS A 143 4.83 17.06 4.42
CA HIS A 143 5.07 17.55 5.78
C HIS A 143 6.53 17.40 6.22
N VAL A 144 7.26 16.41 5.69
CA VAL A 144 8.64 16.10 6.11
C VAL A 144 9.71 16.49 5.09
N LEU A 145 9.32 16.92 3.89
CA LEU A 145 10.24 17.23 2.78
C LEU A 145 11.37 18.18 3.18
N GLN A 146 11.05 19.28 3.87
CA GLN A 146 12.06 20.26 4.31
C GLN A 146 13.07 19.63 5.27
N LEU A 147 12.60 18.75 6.17
CA LEU A 147 13.44 18.05 7.12
C LEU A 147 14.36 17.05 6.40
N LEU A 148 13.83 16.29 5.43
CA LEU A 148 14.61 15.36 4.62
C LEU A 148 15.72 16.07 3.83
N LEU A 149 15.39 17.16 3.14
CA LEU A 149 16.34 17.96 2.38
C LEU A 149 17.43 18.58 3.27
N HIS A 150 17.04 19.08 4.46
CA HIS A 150 17.98 19.60 5.45
C HIS A 150 18.97 18.54 5.92
N ASN A 151 18.53 17.28 6.05
CA ASN A 151 19.35 16.13 6.42
C ASN A 151 20.06 15.47 5.23
N SER A 152 20.16 16.17 4.08
CA SER A 152 20.84 15.68 2.87
C SER A 152 20.25 14.39 2.28
N PHE A 153 18.94 14.18 2.42
CA PHE A 153 18.22 13.15 1.68
C PHE A 153 17.70 13.68 0.34
N LEU A 154 17.85 12.89 -0.71
CA LEU A 154 17.40 13.22 -2.07
C LEU A 154 16.42 12.16 -2.59
N GLU A 155 15.38 12.59 -3.31
CA GLU A 155 14.44 11.67 -3.96
C GLU A 155 15.17 10.86 -5.02
N MET A 156 15.08 9.53 -4.90
CA MET A 156 15.66 8.58 -5.86
C MET A 156 14.62 8.06 -6.83
N ARG A 157 13.44 7.73 -6.31
CA ARG A 157 12.40 7.07 -7.10
C ARG A 157 11.02 7.24 -6.50
N ARG A 158 10.02 7.30 -7.38
CA ARG A 158 8.60 7.39 -7.05
C ARG A 158 7.84 6.27 -7.74
N PHE A 159 7.00 5.58 -6.99
CA PHE A 159 6.22 4.44 -7.46
C PHE A 159 4.74 4.71 -7.29
N PHE A 160 3.97 4.39 -8.33
CA PHE A 160 2.52 4.52 -8.29
C PHE A 160 1.92 3.57 -7.24
N HIS A 161 1.00 4.06 -6.40
CA HIS A 161 0.35 3.27 -5.36
C HIS A 161 -1.15 3.08 -5.61
N SER A 162 -1.91 4.15 -5.80
CA SER A 162 -3.36 4.05 -5.95
C SER A 162 -3.96 5.26 -6.66
N HIS A 163 -5.10 5.07 -7.34
CA HIS A 163 -5.87 6.19 -7.89
C HIS A 163 -6.93 6.70 -6.90
N PHE A 164 -7.27 5.89 -5.90
CA PHE A 164 -8.38 6.15 -4.99
C PHE A 164 -7.91 6.07 -3.55
N LYS A 165 -8.42 7.02 -2.76
CA LYS A 165 -8.25 7.07 -1.31
C LYS A 165 -9.18 6.05 -0.66
N ILE A 166 -8.63 5.19 0.20
CA ILE A 166 -9.42 4.26 1.01
C ILE A 166 -9.73 4.85 2.38
N ASP A 167 -8.73 5.50 3.01
CA ASP A 167 -8.78 5.86 4.42
C ASP A 167 -8.53 7.36 4.65
N ARG A 168 -7.35 7.74 5.15
CA ARG A 168 -7.07 9.11 5.63
C ARG A 168 -6.73 10.12 4.56
N ASP A 169 -5.76 9.83 3.70
CA ASP A 169 -5.33 10.70 2.60
C ASP A 169 -5.03 9.89 1.34
N LEU A 170 -5.05 10.57 0.19
CA LEU A 170 -4.75 9.90 -1.07
C LEU A 170 -3.25 9.59 -1.13
N GLN A 171 -2.92 8.34 -0.87
CA GLN A 171 -1.59 7.78 -1.08
C GLN A 171 -1.46 7.42 -2.56
N SER A 172 -1.24 8.41 -3.42
CA SER A 172 -1.11 8.22 -4.87
C SER A 172 0.20 7.54 -5.26
N ALA A 173 1.26 7.79 -4.49
CA ALA A 173 2.58 7.22 -4.72
C ALA A 173 3.33 6.92 -3.42
N VAL A 174 4.30 6.02 -3.53
CA VAL A 174 5.34 5.77 -2.52
C VAL A 174 6.66 6.31 -3.06
N VAL A 175 7.38 7.05 -2.23
CA VAL A 175 8.62 7.74 -2.60
C VAL A 175 9.77 7.17 -1.79
N VAL A 176 10.92 7.02 -2.45
CA VAL A 176 12.17 6.56 -1.84
C VAL A 176 13.19 7.69 -1.90
N TYR A 177 13.74 8.02 -0.74
CA TYR A 177 14.84 8.95 -0.57
C TYR A 177 16.12 8.21 -0.21
N SER A 178 17.26 8.68 -0.69
CA SER A 178 18.59 8.20 -0.29
C SER A 178 19.39 9.33 0.35
N TRP A 179 20.20 8.97 1.34
CA TRP A 179 21.19 9.88 1.90
C TRP A 179 22.30 10.17 0.90
N ARG A 180 22.76 11.43 0.83
CA ARG A 180 23.70 11.92 -0.20
C ARG A 180 25.00 11.13 -0.32
N ASP A 181 25.56 10.63 0.79
CA ASP A 181 26.84 9.89 0.78
C ASP A 181 26.71 8.43 0.29
N VAL A 182 25.51 8.01 -0.12
CA VAL A 182 25.22 6.67 -0.66
C VAL A 182 25.15 6.68 -2.20
N LEU A 183 25.06 7.86 -2.82
CA LEU A 183 25.05 8.08 -4.28
C LEU A 183 26.47 8.08 -4.86
#